data_AF-A0A380DQZ2-F1
#
_entry.id   AF-A0A380DQZ2-F1
#
_cell.length_a   1.000
_cell.length_b   1.000
_cell.length_c   1.000
_cell.angle_alpha   90.00
_cell.angle_beta   90.00
_cell.angle_gamma   90.00
#
_symmetry.space_group_name_H-M   'P 1'
#
loop_
_entity.id
_entity.type
_entity.pdbx_description
1 polymer ?
#
loop_
_entity_poly.entity_id
_entity_poly.type
_entity_poly.pdbx_seq_one_letter_code
_entity_poly.pdbx_strand_id
1 'polypeptide(L)' 'MFVEKMKEEEPDIIVIAGDLYDTTYPSKDAIMLLEQAIGKLNLELRIPIIMISGNHDGKERLKLWGELV' A
#
# COMPACT_ATOMS: atom_id res chain seq x y z
N MET A 1 10.50 -0.48 -11.87
CA MET A 1 9.19 -0.64 -11.20
C MET A 1 9.33 -0.06 -9.79
N PHE A 2 8.29 0.55 -9.21
CA PHE A 2 8.38 1.38 -7.99
C PHE A 2 9.23 0.76 -6.85
N VAL A 3 9.03 -0.52 -6.54
CA VAL A 3 9.79 -1.24 -5.50
C VAL A 3 11.30 -1.23 -5.73
N GLU A 4 11.77 -1.47 -6.95
CA GLU A 4 13.20 -1.44 -7.26
C GLU A 4 13.77 -0.03 -7.09
N LYS A 5 12.98 1.00 -7.38
CA LYS A 5 13.41 2.38 -7.18
C LYS A 5 13.56 2.71 -5.69
N MET A 6 12.67 2.20 -4.85
CA MET A 6 12.76 2.41 -3.39
C MET A 6 13.97 1.70 -2.76
N LYS A 7 14.49 0.63 -3.38
CA LYS A 7 15.77 0.03 -2.96
C LYS A 7 16.97 0.93 -3.20
N GLU A 8 16.94 1.73 -4.27
CA GLU A 8 18.02 2.64 -4.63
C GLU A 8 17.95 3.94 -3.82
N GLU A 9 16.74 4.47 -3.62
CA GLU A 9 16.52 5.76 -2.96
C GLU A 9 16.50 5.65 -1.43
N GLU A 10 16.26 4.46 -0.88
CA GLU A 10 16.23 4.17 0.56
C GLU A 10 15.49 5.24 1.39
N PRO A 11 14.21 5.55 1.09
CA PRO A 11 13.49 6.60 1.79
C PRO A 11 13.24 6.22 3.25
N ASP A 12 13.29 7.21 4.14
CA ASP A 12 12.94 7.03 5.56
C ASP A 12 11.47 6.63 5.76
N ILE A 13 10.58 7.05 4.84
CA ILE A 13 9.14 6.77 4.89
C ILE A 13 8.49 6.90 3.53
N ILE A 14 7.47 6.08 3.27
CA ILE A 14 6.58 6.19 2.11
C ILE A 14 5.18 6.62 2.59
N VAL A 15 4.62 7.64 1.94
CA VAL A 15 3.25 8.11 2.21
C VAL A 15 2.40 7.91 0.95
N ILE A 16 1.31 7.16 1.07
CA ILE A 16 0.34 6.91 -0.01
C ILE A 16 -0.94 7.69 0.29
N ALA A 17 -1.20 8.69 -0.53
CA ALA A 17 -2.25 9.70 -0.33
C ALA A 17 -3.65 9.26 -0.83
N GLY A 18 -4.03 8.00 -0.58
CA GLY A 18 -5.35 7.48 -0.94
C GLY A 18 -5.53 7.06 -2.39
N ASP A 19 -6.76 6.63 -2.68
CA ASP A 19 -7.18 5.99 -3.92
C ASP A 19 -6.23 4.83 -4.27
N LEU A 20 -6.11 3.89 -3.33
CA LEU A 20 -5.33 2.66 -3.48
C LEU A 20 -5.86 1.78 -4.62
N TYR A 21 -7.14 1.91 -4.91
CA TYR A 21 -7.83 1.24 -6.00
C TYR A 21 -8.66 2.22 -6.83
N ASP A 22 -8.77 1.95 -8.13
CA ASP A 22 -9.61 2.74 -9.04
C ASP A 22 -11.11 2.61 -8.74
N THR A 23 -11.52 1.51 -8.10
CA THR A 23 -12.94 1.19 -7.85
C THR A 23 -13.17 0.79 -6.40
N THR A 24 -14.41 0.99 -5.93
CA THR A 24 -14.85 0.58 -4.58
C THR A 24 -14.88 -0.95 -4.37
N TYR A 25 -14.86 -1.70 -5.47
CA TYR A 25 -14.83 -3.15 -5.50
C TYR A 25 -13.65 -3.61 -6.38
N PRO A 26 -12.41 -3.50 -5.89
CA PRO A 26 -11.24 -3.94 -6.63
C PRO A 26 -11.28 -5.46 -6.86
N SER A 27 -10.65 -5.90 -7.94
CA SER A 27 -10.46 -7.33 -8.18
C SER A 27 -9.53 -7.94 -7.14
N LYS A 28 -9.64 -9.26 -6.94
CA LYS A 28 -8.72 -9.99 -6.06
C LYS A 28 -7.26 -9.79 -6.47
N ASP A 29 -6.99 -9.74 -7.77
CA ASP A 29 -5.65 -9.53 -8.30
C ASP A 29 -5.08 -8.15 -7.94
N ALA A 30 -5.92 -7.11 -7.97
CA ALA A 30 -5.50 -5.77 -7.56
C ALA A 30 -5.18 -5.70 -6.06
N ILE A 31 -5.98 -6.37 -5.23
CA ILE A 31 -5.72 -6.48 -3.79
C ILE A 31 -4.39 -7.20 -3.54
N MET A 32 -4.20 -8.37 -4.14
CA MET A 32 -2.99 -9.17 -3.98
C MET A 32 -1.75 -8.43 -4.49
N LEU A 33 -1.86 -7.69 -5.61
CA LEU A 33 -0.75 -6.90 -6.14
C LEU A 33 -0.30 -5.82 -5.14
N LEU A 34 -1.26 -5.11 -4.53
CA LEU A 34 -0.97 -4.10 -3.52
C LEU A 34 -0.35 -4.72 -2.27
N GLU A 35 -0.91 -5.81 -1.75
CA GLU A 35 -0.37 -6.55 -0.59
C GLU A 35 1.07 -7.01 -0.84
N GLN A 36 1.37 -7.55 -2.03
CA GLN A 36 2.72 -7.97 -2.38
C GLN A 36 3.69 -6.79 -2.49
N ALA A 37 3.26 -5.67 -3.05
CA ALA A 37 4.10 -4.48 -3.16
C ALA A 37 4.42 -3.89 -1.76
N ILE A 38 3.40 -3.74 -0.92
CA ILE A 38 3.53 -3.27 0.46
C ILE A 38 4.41 -4.23 1.27
N GLY A 39 4.20 -5.55 1.14
CA GLY A 39 5.00 -6.56 1.83
C GLY A 39 6.48 -6.46 1.48
N LYS A 40 6.82 -6.28 0.19
CA LYS A 40 8.21 -6.06 -0.23
C LYS A 40 8.80 -4.78 0.39
N LEU A 41 8.07 -3.67 0.32
CA LEU A 41 8.55 -2.39 0.83
C LEU A 41 8.70 -2.38 2.36
N ASN A 42 7.71 -2.89 3.09
CA ASN A 42 7.66 -2.83 4.54
C ASN A 42 8.40 -3.98 5.22
N LEU A 43 8.16 -5.23 4.82
CA LEU A 43 8.69 -6.40 5.49
C LEU A 43 10.11 -6.73 5.02
N GLU A 44 10.35 -6.68 3.70
CA GLU A 44 11.66 -7.00 3.13
C GLU A 44 12.62 -5.81 3.20
N LEU A 45 12.20 -4.62 2.75
CA LEU A 45 13.05 -3.42 2.72
C LEU A 45 13.00 -2.59 4.00
N ARG A 46 12.14 -2.94 4.96
CA ARG A 46 12.02 -2.25 6.27
C ARG A 46 11.63 -0.77 6.15
N ILE A 47 11.04 -0.36 5.03
CA ILE A 47 10.60 1.02 4.80
C ILE A 47 9.21 1.19 5.44
N PRO A 48 9.04 2.09 6.43
CA PRO A 48 7.74 2.40 6.99
C PRO A 48 6.78 2.97 5.94
N ILE A 49 5.53 2.56 5.97
CA ILE A 49 4.49 3.03 5.04
C ILE A 49 3.32 3.61 5.83
N ILE A 50 2.91 4.82 5.46
CA ILE A 50 1.66 5.43 5.90
C ILE A 50 0.73 5.47 4.69
N MET A 51 -0.47 4.91 4.84
CA MET A 51 -1.51 4.99 3.82
C MET A 51 -2.76 5.64 4.41
N ILE A 52 -3.37 6.54 3.65
CA ILE A 52 -4.69 7.07 3.94
C ILE A 52 -5.67 6.54 2.89
N SER A 53 -6.97 6.44 3.21
CA SER A 53 -7.98 6.12 2.20
C SER A 53 -8.31 7.35 1.38
N GLY A 54 -8.48 7.15 0.08
CA GLY A 54 -9.13 8.10 -0.81
C GLY A 54 -10.63 7.84 -0.90
N ASN A 55 -11.28 8.56 -1.81
CA ASN A 55 -12.73 8.52 -1.99
C ASN A 55 -13.20 7.17 -2.57
N HIS A 56 -12.32 6.48 -3.29
CA HIS A 56 -12.63 5.20 -3.94
C HIS A 56 -12.47 4.00 -2.99
N ASP A 57 -11.70 4.12 -1.92
CA ASP A 57 -11.29 2.98 -1.07
C ASP A 57 -12.38 2.48 -0.11
N GLY A 58 -13.45 3.26 0.10
CA GLY A 58 -14.53 2.94 1.05
C GLY A 58 -14.09 2.97 2.51
N LYS A 59 -14.86 3.65 3.38
CA LYS A 59 -14.49 3.88 4.80
C LYS A 59 -14.18 2.62 5.62
N GLU A 60 -14.70 1.46 5.23
CA GLU A 60 -14.52 0.21 5.97
C GLU A 60 -13.19 -0.51 5.70
N ARG A 61 -12.52 -0.27 4.56
CA ARG A 61 -11.36 -1.08 4.16
C ARG A 61 -10.05 -0.66 4.81
N LEU A 62 -9.90 0.60 5.25
CA LEU A 62 -8.73 1.05 6.01
C LEU A 62 -8.52 0.25 7.31
N LYS A 63 -9.61 -0.23 7.93
CA LYS A 63 -9.52 -1.05 9.15
C LYS A 63 -8.76 -2.36 8.95
N LEU A 64 -8.88 -2.99 7.78
CA LEU A 64 -8.18 -4.25 7.47
C LEU A 64 -6.65 -4.06 7.45
N TRP A 65 -6.17 -2.90 7.01
CA TRP A 65 -4.73 -2.62 6.97
C TRP A 65 -4.14 -2.29 8.32
N GLY A 66 -4.92 -1.70 9.23
CA GLY A 66 -4.50 -1.46 10.61
C GLY A 66 -4.29 -2.75 11.43
N GLU A 67 -4.85 -3.88 11.00
CA GLU A 67 -4.67 -5.20 11.63
C GLU A 67 -3.50 -6.01 11.04
N LEU A 68 -2.94 -5.57 9.90
CA LEU A 68 -1.85 -6.25 9.17
C LEU A 68 -0.44 -5.72 9.54
N VAL A 69 -0.35 -4.74 10.45
CA VAL A 69 0.90 -4.17 10.97
C VAL A 69 1.28 -4.80 12.30
#